data_AF-A0A212D433-F1
#
_entry.id   AF-A0A212D433-F1
#
_cell.length_a   1.000
_cell.length_b   1.000
_cell.length_c   1.000
_cell.angle_alpha   90.00
_cell.angle_beta   90.00
_cell.angle_gamma   90.00
#
_symmetry.space_group_name_H-M   'P 1'
#
loop_
_entity.id
_entity.type
_entity.pdbx_description
1 polymer ?
#
loop_
_entity_poly.entity_id
_entity_poly.type
_entity_poly.pdbx_seq_one_letter_code
_entity_poly.pdbx_strand_id
1 'polypeptide(L)'
;MMPSESGTEGRDRAAAQVGTAAAAAVAKAAPAGGGPDPEASSASLGQHLSGLSWPQVKRLDALLSEPIPIHGRGNFPTLSVQPREIVQVVRSSLEEHGLRVHGVRLHGSAASHVLHPESGLGYKDLDLVFRVDLRSEASFQLTKEVVLACLLDFLPAGVSRAKITPLTLKEAYVQKLVKVCTDADRWSLISLSNKSGKNVELKFVDSVRRQFEFSVDSFQILLDSLLLFGQCSPTPMSEAFHPSVTGESLYGDFAEALDHLRHRVIATRSPEEIRGGGLLKYCHLLVRGFRPRPSTDVGALQRYMCSRFFIDFPDLAEQRRTLERYLEAHFSGADAARRYACLVTLHRVVNESTVTKD
;
A
#
# COMPACT_ATOMS: atom_id res chain seq x y z
N MET A 1 -12.60 72.07 22.92
CA MET A 1 -11.56 72.67 22.07
C MET A 1 -11.53 71.87 20.76
N MET A 2 -12.36 72.28 19.79
CA MET A 2 -12.09 72.10 18.35
C MET A 2 -10.92 73.04 17.97
N PRO A 3 -10.28 73.01 16.77
CA PRO A 3 -10.71 72.46 15.47
C PRO A 3 -9.61 71.57 14.82
N SER A 4 -9.66 71.01 13.60
CA SER A 4 -10.03 71.60 12.31
C SER A 4 -10.09 70.56 11.17
N GLU A 5 -11.03 70.81 10.25
CA GLU A 5 -11.19 70.33 8.87
C GLU A 5 -9.93 70.68 8.02
N SER A 6 -9.61 70.10 6.86
CA SER A 6 -10.38 70.12 5.60
C SER A 6 -9.52 69.63 4.42
N GLY A 7 -10.17 68.98 3.43
CA GLY A 7 -9.95 69.06 1.96
C GLY A 7 -8.62 68.55 1.35
N THR A 8 -8.53 68.10 0.10
CA THR A 8 -9.46 67.95 -1.03
C THR A 8 -8.68 67.25 -2.17
N GLU A 9 -9.35 66.41 -2.96
CA GLU A 9 -9.18 66.12 -4.42
C GLU A 9 -7.78 65.75 -4.96
N GLY A 10 -7.55 64.86 -5.93
CA GLY A 10 -8.25 64.10 -6.97
C GLY A 10 -7.12 63.32 -7.70
N ARG A 11 -7.28 62.28 -8.49
CA ARG A 11 -8.07 62.10 -9.71
C ARG A 11 -7.70 60.71 -10.28
N ASP A 12 -8.65 60.08 -10.95
CA ASP A 12 -8.53 59.31 -12.22
C ASP A 12 -7.58 58.08 -12.26
N ARG A 13 -7.94 56.91 -12.81
CA ARG A 13 -8.92 56.57 -13.86
C ARG A 13 -9.14 55.05 -13.88
N ALA A 14 -10.36 54.67 -14.23
CA ALA A 14 -10.79 53.31 -14.56
C ALA A 14 -10.63 52.98 -16.06
N ALA A 15 -10.79 51.68 -16.38
CA ALA A 15 -11.20 51.01 -17.65
C ALA A 15 -10.23 49.85 -17.97
N ALA A 16 -10.59 48.56 -18.05
CA ALA A 16 -11.71 47.81 -18.63
C ALA A 16 -11.67 47.62 -20.17
N GLN A 17 -12.00 46.38 -20.57
CA GLN A 17 -12.39 45.83 -21.90
C GLN A 17 -11.27 45.26 -22.80
N VAL A 18 -11.25 43.94 -23.14
CA VAL A 18 -12.16 43.06 -23.95
C VAL A 18 -11.84 43.12 -25.45
N GLY A 19 -11.69 41.95 -26.09
CA GLY A 19 -11.61 41.81 -27.54
C GLY A 19 -11.54 40.36 -28.04
N THR A 20 -12.66 39.90 -28.58
CA THR A 20 -12.98 38.62 -29.29
C THR A 20 -12.36 38.49 -30.69
N ALA A 21 -12.18 37.26 -31.19
CA ALA A 21 -12.62 36.81 -32.55
C ALA A 21 -12.28 35.34 -32.86
N ALA A 22 -13.19 34.67 -33.58
CA ALA A 22 -13.10 33.31 -34.09
C ALA A 22 -12.65 33.28 -35.57
N ALA A 23 -12.09 32.15 -36.03
CA ALA A 23 -12.12 31.75 -37.44
C ALA A 23 -11.98 30.22 -37.59
N ALA A 24 -12.86 29.65 -38.41
CA ALA A 24 -12.97 28.24 -38.76
C ALA A 24 -12.06 27.86 -39.94
N ALA A 25 -11.66 26.58 -40.02
CA ALA A 25 -11.25 25.95 -41.27
C ALA A 25 -11.69 24.48 -41.29
N VAL A 26 -12.48 24.14 -42.31
CA VAL A 26 -12.97 22.79 -42.65
C VAL A 26 -11.99 22.16 -43.63
N ALA A 27 -11.60 20.91 -43.41
CA ALA A 27 -11.01 20.05 -44.45
C ALA A 27 -11.57 18.62 -44.38
N LYS A 28 -11.94 18.11 -45.57
CA LYS A 28 -12.67 16.88 -45.88
C LYS A 28 -11.96 15.57 -45.49
N ALA A 29 -12.76 14.55 -45.20
CA ALA A 29 -12.37 13.15 -45.04
C ALA A 29 -12.34 12.37 -46.38
N ALA A 30 -11.54 11.29 -46.41
CA ALA A 30 -11.71 10.08 -47.23
C ALA A 30 -11.02 8.86 -46.54
N PRO A 31 -11.43 7.60 -46.81
CA PRO A 31 -11.50 6.55 -45.81
C PRO A 31 -10.47 5.41 -45.95
N ALA A 32 -10.09 4.81 -44.84
CA ALA A 32 -9.57 3.43 -44.69
C ALA A 32 -9.81 3.06 -43.21
N GLY A 33 -10.63 2.07 -42.83
CA GLY A 33 -10.63 0.68 -43.28
C GLY A 33 -10.05 -0.17 -42.15
N GLY A 34 -10.91 -0.78 -41.33
CA GLY A 34 -10.54 -1.69 -40.24
C GLY A 34 -10.88 -1.19 -38.84
N GLY A 35 -12.16 -1.26 -38.45
CA GLY A 35 -12.55 -1.10 -37.05
C GLY A 35 -12.15 -2.36 -36.25
N PRO A 36 -11.65 -2.23 -35.01
CA PRO A 36 -11.35 -3.39 -34.19
C PRO A 36 -12.66 -4.08 -33.78
N ASP A 37 -12.67 -5.41 -33.87
CA ASP A 37 -13.78 -6.26 -33.44
C ASP A 37 -14.17 -5.96 -31.98
N PRO A 38 -15.46 -5.70 -31.69
CA PRO A 38 -15.94 -5.44 -30.34
C PRO A 38 -15.88 -6.67 -29.41
N GLU A 39 -15.46 -7.84 -29.91
CA GLU A 39 -15.20 -9.04 -29.12
C GLU A 39 -13.80 -9.08 -28.49
N ALA A 40 -12.83 -8.28 -28.97
CA ALA A 40 -11.49 -8.22 -28.40
C ALA A 40 -11.40 -7.35 -27.13
N SER A 41 -12.36 -6.43 -26.93
CA SER A 41 -12.37 -5.51 -25.78
C SER A 41 -13.05 -6.10 -24.54
N SER A 42 -13.84 -7.16 -24.66
CA SER A 42 -14.42 -7.87 -23.51
C SER A 42 -13.46 -8.91 -22.89
N ALA A 43 -12.50 -9.42 -23.67
CA ALA A 43 -11.49 -10.38 -23.20
C ALA A 43 -10.45 -9.78 -22.24
N SER A 44 -10.23 -8.45 -22.27
CA SER A 44 -9.28 -7.78 -21.38
C SER A 44 -9.87 -7.34 -20.03
N LEU A 45 -11.20 -7.39 -19.85
CA LEU A 45 -11.86 -6.86 -18.65
C LEU A 45 -11.69 -7.72 -17.38
N GLY A 46 -11.06 -8.89 -17.47
CA GLY A 46 -10.90 -9.82 -16.34
C GLY A 46 -9.50 -10.38 -16.12
N GLN A 47 -8.51 -10.06 -16.96
CA GLN A 47 -7.17 -10.68 -16.88
C GLN A 47 -6.42 -10.39 -15.57
N HIS A 48 -6.79 -9.29 -14.90
CA HIS A 48 -6.20 -8.89 -13.62
C HIS A 48 -6.79 -9.61 -12.41
N LEU A 49 -7.86 -10.40 -12.58
CA LEU A 49 -8.53 -11.15 -11.53
C LEU A 49 -8.30 -12.65 -11.71
N SER A 50 -8.23 -13.38 -10.60
CA SER A 50 -8.17 -14.84 -10.63
C SER A 50 -8.78 -15.45 -9.37
N GLY A 51 -9.46 -16.59 -9.53
CA GLY A 51 -9.93 -17.38 -8.39
C GLY A 51 -8.77 -18.09 -7.71
N LEU A 52 -8.69 -18.01 -6.39
CA LEU A 52 -7.69 -18.74 -5.61
C LEU A 52 -8.02 -20.24 -5.59
N SER A 53 -7.00 -21.06 -5.77
CA SER A 53 -7.08 -22.52 -5.58
C SER A 53 -7.29 -22.87 -4.10
N TRP A 54 -7.82 -24.07 -3.81
CA TRP A 54 -8.02 -24.55 -2.45
C TRP A 54 -6.76 -24.45 -1.55
N PRO A 55 -5.54 -24.84 -1.99
CA PRO A 55 -4.34 -24.66 -1.19
C PRO A 55 -4.05 -23.18 -0.85
N GLN A 56 -4.38 -22.24 -1.74
CA GLN A 56 -4.23 -20.80 -1.49
C GLN A 56 -5.29 -20.30 -0.50
N VAL A 57 -6.56 -20.71 -0.65
CA VAL A 57 -7.64 -20.38 0.28
C VAL A 57 -7.33 -20.90 1.68
N LYS A 58 -6.87 -22.16 1.80
CA LYS A 58 -6.48 -22.75 3.08
C LYS A 58 -5.33 -21.99 3.75
N ARG A 59 -4.32 -21.55 2.98
CA ARG A 59 -3.22 -20.72 3.52
C ARG A 59 -3.70 -19.35 3.97
N LEU A 60 -4.59 -18.72 3.20
CA LEU A 60 -5.21 -17.44 3.57
C LEU A 60 -5.97 -17.56 4.88
N ASP A 61 -6.79 -18.61 5.02
CA ASP A 61 -7.56 -18.87 6.22
C ASP A 61 -6.67 -19.06 7.45
N ALA A 62 -5.62 -19.88 7.32
CA ALA A 62 -4.64 -20.09 8.38
C ALA A 62 -3.98 -18.77 8.80
N LEU A 63 -3.51 -17.98 7.82
CA LEU A 63 -2.87 -16.67 8.06
C LEU A 63 -3.82 -15.67 8.75
N LEU A 64 -5.12 -15.71 8.45
CA LEU A 64 -6.12 -14.85 9.10
C LEU A 64 -6.64 -15.39 10.44
N SER A 65 -6.42 -16.68 10.74
CA SER A 65 -6.83 -17.32 12.00
C SER A 65 -5.73 -17.35 13.04
N GLU A 66 -4.47 -17.28 12.63
CA GLU A 66 -3.32 -17.36 13.53
C GLU A 66 -3.27 -16.11 14.44
N PRO A 67 -3.38 -16.26 15.78
CA PRO A 67 -3.27 -15.12 16.68
C PRO A 67 -1.88 -14.51 16.61
N ILE A 68 -1.82 -13.19 16.40
CA ILE A 68 -0.56 -12.45 16.29
C ILE A 68 -0.36 -11.52 17.49
N PRO A 69 0.88 -11.40 18.01
CA PRO A 69 1.17 -10.57 19.17
C PRO A 69 1.32 -9.09 18.78
N ILE A 70 0.47 -8.23 19.34
CA ILE A 70 0.61 -6.78 19.28
C ILE A 70 1.19 -6.31 20.61
N HIS A 71 2.45 -5.87 20.59
CA HIS A 71 3.20 -5.60 21.80
C HIS A 71 2.90 -4.20 22.33
N GLY A 72 2.41 -4.14 23.57
CA GLY A 72 2.30 -2.89 24.32
C GLY A 72 3.66 -2.33 24.73
N ARG A 73 3.80 -1.00 24.71
CA ARG A 73 4.93 -0.28 25.30
C ARG A 73 4.68 -0.02 26.78
N GLY A 74 5.78 0.07 27.55
CA GLY A 74 5.71 0.25 28.99
C GLY A 74 5.03 -0.94 29.67
N ASN A 75 4.03 -0.66 30.50
CA ASN A 75 3.30 -1.66 31.28
C ASN A 75 2.02 -2.17 30.59
N PHE A 76 1.78 -1.79 29.34
CA PHE A 76 0.63 -2.29 28.59
C PHE A 76 0.85 -3.77 28.20
N PRO A 77 -0.17 -4.63 28.33
CA PRO A 77 -0.04 -6.05 28.01
C PRO A 77 0.22 -6.27 26.52
N THR A 78 0.70 -7.46 26.16
CA THR A 78 0.71 -7.87 24.75
C THR A 78 -0.69 -8.37 24.39
N LEU A 79 -1.27 -7.83 23.31
CA LEU A 79 -2.54 -8.32 22.77
C LEU A 79 -2.25 -9.55 21.91
N SER A 80 -3.11 -10.56 21.99
CA SER A 80 -3.07 -11.73 21.10
C SER A 80 -4.39 -11.73 20.34
N VAL A 81 -4.34 -11.34 19.06
CA VAL A 81 -5.54 -11.07 18.26
C VAL A 81 -5.41 -11.73 16.91
N GLN A 82 -6.49 -12.29 16.39
CA GLN A 82 -6.48 -12.84 15.04
C GLN A 82 -6.70 -11.71 14.02
N PRO A 83 -6.01 -11.71 12.86
CA PRO A 83 -6.26 -10.73 11.81
C PRO A 83 -7.73 -10.66 11.37
N ARG A 84 -8.43 -11.81 11.33
CA ARG A 84 -9.87 -11.83 11.02
C ARG A 84 -10.70 -11.03 12.02
N GLU A 85 -10.39 -11.13 13.31
CA GLU A 85 -11.10 -10.42 14.37
C GLU A 85 -10.86 -8.92 14.25
N ILE A 86 -9.61 -8.50 13.98
CA ILE A 86 -9.28 -7.10 13.73
C ILE A 86 -10.11 -6.56 12.56
N VAL A 87 -10.15 -7.29 11.43
CA VAL A 87 -10.92 -6.86 10.27
C VAL A 87 -12.40 -6.74 10.57
N GLN A 88 -12.98 -7.74 11.23
CA GLN A 88 -14.40 -7.77 11.56
C GLN A 88 -14.80 -6.62 12.49
N VAL A 89 -14.09 -6.45 13.61
CA VAL A 89 -14.39 -5.41 14.61
C VAL A 89 -14.20 -4.01 14.02
N VAL A 90 -13.09 -3.77 13.30
CA VAL A 90 -12.84 -2.47 12.67
C VAL A 90 -13.89 -2.16 11.59
N ARG A 91 -14.22 -3.13 10.74
CA ARG A 91 -15.24 -2.94 9.70
C ARG A 91 -16.60 -2.60 10.31
N SER A 92 -17.07 -3.42 11.25
CA SER A 92 -18.37 -3.21 11.89
C SER A 92 -18.45 -1.86 12.60
N SER A 93 -17.38 -1.48 13.32
CA SER A 93 -17.34 -0.19 14.02
C SER A 93 -17.30 1.00 13.06
N LEU A 94 -16.57 0.93 11.94
CA LEU A 94 -16.60 1.96 10.90
C LEU A 94 -18.01 2.14 10.30
N GLU A 95 -18.65 1.03 9.94
CA GLU A 95 -19.99 1.04 9.34
C GLU A 95 -21.06 1.56 10.33
N GLU A 96 -20.97 1.22 11.62
CA GLU A 96 -21.84 1.73 12.68
C GLU A 96 -21.72 3.26 12.84
N HIS A 97 -20.52 3.81 12.65
CA HIS A 97 -20.28 5.27 12.68
C HIS A 97 -20.51 5.95 11.31
N GLY A 98 -21.13 5.25 10.35
CA GLY A 98 -21.53 5.81 9.07
C GLY A 98 -20.40 5.93 8.03
N LEU A 99 -19.23 5.33 8.27
CA LEU A 99 -18.16 5.24 7.28
C LEU A 99 -18.26 3.92 6.52
N ARG A 100 -18.75 3.99 5.28
CA ARG A 100 -18.92 2.81 4.43
C ARG A 100 -17.57 2.15 4.10
N VAL A 101 -17.49 0.83 4.31
CA VAL A 101 -16.38 -0.01 3.88
C VAL A 101 -16.80 -0.78 2.61
N HIS A 102 -16.20 -0.45 1.47
CA HIS A 102 -16.52 -1.07 0.17
C HIS A 102 -15.95 -2.47 0.01
N GLY A 103 -14.95 -2.82 0.81
CA GLY A 103 -14.33 -4.14 0.85
C GLY A 103 -13.01 -4.13 1.59
N VAL A 104 -12.56 -5.32 1.99
CA VAL A 104 -11.27 -5.49 2.69
C VAL A 104 -10.36 -6.41 1.89
N ARG A 105 -9.09 -6.05 1.81
CA ARG A 105 -8.09 -6.76 1.00
C ARG A 105 -6.83 -7.05 1.82
N LEU A 106 -6.23 -8.22 1.63
CA LEU A 106 -4.85 -8.49 2.05
C LEU A 106 -3.90 -8.03 0.93
N HIS A 107 -2.87 -7.25 1.26
CA HIS A 107 -1.96 -6.64 0.29
C HIS A 107 -0.52 -7.19 0.38
N GLY A 108 0.24 -6.99 -0.70
CA GLY A 108 1.70 -6.94 -0.66
C GLY A 108 2.36 -8.30 -0.46
N SER A 109 3.41 -8.33 0.36
CA SER A 109 4.21 -9.54 0.57
C SER A 109 3.41 -10.68 1.21
N ALA A 110 2.43 -10.37 2.06
CA ALA A 110 1.55 -11.36 2.66
C ALA A 110 0.62 -12.01 1.63
N ALA A 111 0.02 -11.21 0.73
CA ALA A 111 -0.77 -11.73 -0.39
C ALA A 111 0.08 -12.63 -1.31
N SER A 112 1.29 -12.17 -1.63
CA SER A 112 2.24 -12.93 -2.44
C SER A 112 2.61 -14.26 -1.79
N HIS A 113 2.83 -14.27 -0.47
CA HIS A 113 3.12 -15.49 0.30
C HIS A 113 1.96 -16.49 0.31
N VAL A 114 0.71 -16.00 0.40
CA VAL A 114 -0.49 -16.85 0.27
C VAL A 114 -0.54 -17.50 -1.11
N LEU A 115 -0.27 -16.73 -2.17
CA LEU A 115 -0.31 -17.23 -3.55
C LEU A 115 0.81 -18.23 -3.85
N HIS A 116 2.04 -17.93 -3.42
CA HIS A 116 3.22 -18.78 -3.63
C HIS A 116 4.26 -18.61 -2.50
N PRO A 117 4.25 -19.50 -1.48
CA PRO A 117 5.12 -19.38 -0.30
C PRO A 117 6.61 -19.65 -0.59
N GLU A 118 6.92 -20.39 -1.66
CA GLU A 118 8.27 -20.81 -2.05
C GLU A 118 9.07 -19.74 -2.82
N SER A 119 8.47 -18.56 -3.01
CA SER A 119 9.10 -17.39 -3.66
C SER A 119 10.41 -16.96 -2.98
N GLY A 120 10.62 -17.31 -1.71
CA GLY A 120 11.79 -16.91 -0.93
C GLY A 120 11.75 -15.47 -0.42
N LEU A 121 10.68 -14.73 -0.72
CA LEU A 121 10.45 -13.38 -0.18
C LEU A 121 10.00 -13.44 1.28
N GLY A 122 9.27 -14.48 1.66
CA GLY A 122 8.48 -14.49 2.90
C GLY A 122 7.44 -13.37 2.88
N TYR A 123 7.01 -12.94 4.05
CA TYR A 123 6.27 -11.69 4.21
C TYR A 123 6.76 -10.99 5.47
N LYS A 124 6.73 -9.66 5.42
CA LYS A 124 7.17 -8.82 6.53
C LYS A 124 5.95 -8.41 7.35
N ASP A 125 5.25 -7.39 6.89
CA ASP A 125 4.07 -6.87 7.56
C ASP A 125 2.80 -7.52 7.02
N LEU A 126 1.75 -7.52 7.84
CA LEU A 126 0.41 -7.95 7.46
C LEU A 126 -0.41 -6.72 7.07
N ASP A 127 -0.43 -6.45 5.76
CA ASP A 127 -1.09 -5.27 5.19
C ASP A 127 -2.58 -5.53 4.93
N LEU A 128 -3.44 -4.99 5.79
CA LEU A 128 -4.90 -5.07 5.66
C LEU A 128 -5.43 -3.74 5.11
N VAL A 129 -6.00 -3.78 3.91
CA VAL A 129 -6.47 -2.60 3.18
C VAL A 129 -7.99 -2.54 3.23
N PHE A 130 -8.53 -1.51 3.86
CA PHE A 130 -9.95 -1.17 3.89
C PHE A 130 -10.22 -0.12 2.82
N ARG A 131 -11.10 -0.44 1.86
CA ARG A 131 -11.58 0.53 0.87
C ARG A 131 -12.70 1.36 1.50
N VAL A 132 -12.47 2.66 1.70
CA VAL A 132 -13.37 3.56 2.44
C VAL A 132 -13.46 4.93 1.77
N ASP A 133 -14.53 5.68 2.03
CA ASP A 133 -14.71 7.04 1.49
C ASP A 133 -14.11 8.11 2.43
N LEU A 134 -12.86 8.54 2.19
CA LEU A 134 -12.15 9.53 3.02
C LEU A 134 -12.39 10.96 2.55
N ARG A 135 -13.66 11.34 2.37
CA ARG A 135 -14.05 12.62 1.76
C ARG A 135 -13.74 13.86 2.58
N SER A 136 -13.58 13.72 3.90
CA SER A 136 -13.40 14.85 4.81
C SER A 136 -12.36 14.55 5.89
N GLU A 137 -11.87 15.59 6.57
CA GLU A 137 -11.02 15.44 7.75
C GLU A 137 -11.67 14.59 8.86
N ALA A 138 -12.98 14.74 9.03
CA ALA A 138 -13.75 13.97 9.99
C ALA A 138 -13.66 12.47 9.71
N SER A 139 -13.65 12.06 8.43
CA SER A 139 -13.50 10.66 8.04
C SER A 139 -12.12 10.09 8.43
N PHE A 140 -11.05 10.88 8.30
CA PHE A 140 -9.71 10.49 8.75
C PHE A 140 -9.62 10.34 10.27
N GLN A 141 -10.20 11.30 10.98
CA GLN A 141 -10.21 11.28 12.45
C GLN A 141 -11.05 10.12 12.98
N LEU A 142 -12.24 9.88 12.40
CA LEU A 142 -13.09 8.75 12.73
C LEU A 142 -12.37 7.42 12.54
N THR A 143 -11.67 7.24 11.42
CA THR A 143 -10.87 6.03 11.14
C THR A 143 -9.87 5.75 12.26
N LYS A 144 -9.16 6.79 12.70
CA LYS A 144 -8.19 6.70 13.80
C LYS A 144 -8.87 6.39 15.13
N GLU A 145 -9.98 7.06 15.44
CA GLU A 145 -10.72 6.86 16.68
C GLU A 145 -11.28 5.45 16.78
N VAL A 146 -11.88 4.94 15.71
CA VAL A 146 -12.40 3.57 15.63
C VAL A 146 -11.30 2.56 15.88
N VAL A 147 -10.16 2.63 15.17
CA VAL A 147 -9.07 1.66 15.40
C VAL A 147 -8.55 1.72 16.83
N LEU A 148 -8.40 2.91 17.42
CA LEU A 148 -7.96 3.04 18.81
C LEU A 148 -9.01 2.50 19.79
N ALA A 149 -10.30 2.67 19.50
CA ALA A 149 -11.38 2.08 20.30
C ALA A 149 -11.36 0.54 20.22
N CYS A 150 -11.19 -0.04 19.02
CA CYS A 150 -11.11 -1.49 18.85
C CYS A 150 -9.95 -2.12 19.63
N LEU A 151 -8.82 -1.42 19.80
CA LEU A 151 -7.71 -1.91 20.63
C LEU A 151 -8.11 -2.11 22.10
N LEU A 152 -9.09 -1.36 22.60
CA LEU A 152 -9.63 -1.52 23.95
C LEU A 152 -10.35 -2.86 24.10
N ASP A 153 -11.04 -3.30 23.05
CA ASP A 153 -11.81 -4.56 23.04
C ASP A 153 -10.90 -5.79 23.08
N PHE A 154 -9.69 -5.66 22.51
CA PHE A 154 -8.69 -6.72 22.50
C PHE A 154 -7.89 -6.85 23.80
N LEU A 155 -8.11 -5.98 24.80
CA LEU A 155 -7.41 -6.09 26.08
C LEU A 155 -7.81 -7.38 26.82
N PRO A 156 -6.85 -8.10 27.43
CA PRO A 156 -7.14 -9.28 28.23
C PRO A 156 -8.14 -9.03 29.36
N ALA A 157 -8.86 -10.08 29.74
CA ALA A 157 -9.73 -10.05 30.91
C ALA A 157 -8.94 -9.65 32.17
N GLY A 158 -9.51 -8.78 33.00
CA GLY A 158 -8.89 -8.29 34.23
C GLY A 158 -8.10 -6.98 34.10
N VAL A 159 -7.90 -6.45 32.89
CA VAL A 159 -7.31 -5.11 32.70
C VAL A 159 -8.36 -4.04 32.99
N SER A 160 -8.05 -3.13 33.93
CA SER A 160 -8.92 -1.99 34.23
C SER A 160 -8.98 -1.02 33.04
N ARG A 161 -10.17 -0.87 32.46
CA ARG A 161 -10.42 0.02 31.31
C ARG A 161 -10.68 1.48 31.71
N ALA A 162 -10.95 1.74 32.99
CA ALA A 162 -11.46 3.03 33.49
C ALA A 162 -10.53 4.24 33.26
N LYS A 163 -9.22 4.02 33.14
CA LYS A 163 -8.21 5.08 32.92
C LYS A 163 -7.58 5.02 31.53
N ILE A 164 -8.01 4.11 30.67
CA ILE A 164 -7.44 3.93 29.34
C ILE A 164 -8.11 4.92 28.40
N THR A 165 -7.31 5.82 27.83
CA THR A 165 -7.75 6.79 26.83
C THR A 165 -7.25 6.42 25.44
N PRO A 166 -7.87 6.93 24.36
CA PRO A 166 -7.36 6.74 23.00
C PRO A 166 -5.90 7.18 22.84
N LEU A 167 -5.49 8.25 23.54
CA LEU A 167 -4.12 8.74 23.53
C LEU A 167 -3.15 7.71 24.12
N THR A 168 -3.50 7.11 25.27
CA THR A 168 -2.66 6.08 25.90
C THR A 168 -2.55 4.81 25.04
N LEU A 169 -3.64 4.39 24.38
CA LEU A 169 -3.62 3.26 23.45
C LEU A 169 -2.75 3.54 22.22
N LYS A 170 -2.82 4.77 21.69
CA LYS A 170 -1.95 5.21 20.60
C LYS A 170 -0.48 5.10 20.99
N GLU A 171 -0.11 5.62 22.16
CA GLU A 171 1.27 5.58 22.63
C GLU A 171 1.76 4.17 22.97
N ALA A 172 0.86 3.31 23.44
CA ALA A 172 1.16 1.94 23.82
C ALA A 172 1.36 1.01 22.63
N TYR A 173 0.45 1.04 21.64
CA TYR A 173 0.35 -0.01 20.63
C TYR A 173 0.64 0.46 19.20
N VAL A 174 0.52 1.76 18.92
CA VAL A 174 0.71 2.28 17.56
C VAL A 174 2.18 2.65 17.34
N GLN A 175 2.81 1.97 16.38
CA GLN A 175 4.20 2.21 16.00
C GLN A 175 4.33 3.34 14.99
N LYS A 176 3.38 3.44 14.05
CA LYS A 176 3.41 4.44 12.98
C LYS A 176 1.99 4.86 12.60
N LEU A 177 1.80 6.17 12.45
CA LEU A 177 0.60 6.78 11.90
C LEU A 177 1.00 7.60 10.67
N VAL A 178 0.28 7.42 9.57
CA VAL A 178 0.45 8.22 8.36
C VAL A 178 -0.91 8.65 7.87
N LYS A 179 -1.00 9.91 7.45
CA LYS A 179 -2.15 10.46 6.76
C LYS A 179 -1.66 11.13 5.48
N VAL A 180 -2.26 10.78 4.36
CA VAL A 180 -2.02 11.42 3.07
C VAL A 180 -3.37 11.92 2.54
N CYS A 181 -3.44 13.21 2.27
CA CYS A 181 -4.62 13.86 1.71
C CYS A 181 -4.15 14.91 0.70
N THR A 182 -4.00 14.46 -0.55
CA THR A 182 -3.69 15.28 -1.72
C THR A 182 -4.78 15.06 -2.77
N ASP A 183 -4.72 15.80 -3.88
CA ASP A 183 -5.69 15.65 -4.97
C ASP A 183 -5.64 14.25 -5.61
N ALA A 184 -4.48 13.60 -5.59
CA ALA A 184 -4.26 12.29 -6.21
C ALA A 184 -4.30 11.12 -5.20
N ASP A 185 -3.91 11.36 -3.94
CA ASP A 185 -3.74 10.32 -2.92
C ASP A 185 -4.49 10.68 -1.63
N ARG A 186 -5.43 9.81 -1.24
CA ARG A 186 -6.25 9.97 -0.04
C ARG A 186 -6.31 8.66 0.72
N TRP A 187 -5.45 8.53 1.74
CA TRP A 187 -5.35 7.32 2.54
C TRP A 187 -4.74 7.56 3.91
N SER A 188 -5.05 6.66 4.85
CA SER A 188 -4.52 6.63 6.21
C SER A 188 -3.86 5.28 6.49
N LEU A 189 -2.85 5.24 7.35
CA LEU A 189 -2.19 4.01 7.78
C LEU A 189 -1.93 4.04 9.28
N ILE A 190 -2.29 2.94 9.94
CA ILE A 190 -2.05 2.69 11.36
C ILE A 190 -1.29 1.36 11.47
N SER A 191 -0.02 1.44 11.84
CA SER A 191 0.85 0.28 12.03
C SER A 191 0.93 -0.07 13.51
N LEU A 192 0.50 -1.28 13.87
CA LEU A 192 0.50 -1.81 15.22
C LEU A 192 1.80 -2.57 15.48
N SER A 193 2.39 -2.36 16.66
CA SER A 193 3.74 -2.84 16.93
C SER A 193 3.80 -4.35 17.12
N ASN A 194 4.68 -5.00 16.36
CA ASN A 194 5.10 -6.38 16.64
C ASN A 194 6.63 -6.45 16.72
N LYS A 195 7.15 -6.77 17.91
CA LYS A 195 8.60 -6.86 18.16
C LYS A 195 9.29 -8.00 17.38
N SER A 196 8.54 -8.93 16.80
CA SER A 196 9.09 -9.94 15.89
C SER A 196 9.34 -9.40 14.46
N GLY A 197 9.03 -8.13 14.19
CA GLY A 197 9.20 -7.49 12.88
C GLY A 197 8.04 -7.70 11.90
N LYS A 198 6.98 -8.42 12.30
CA LYS A 198 5.76 -8.65 11.50
C LYS A 198 4.62 -7.76 11.96
N ASN A 199 4.66 -6.48 11.63
CA ASN A 199 3.66 -5.52 12.10
C ASN A 199 2.31 -5.78 11.43
N VAL A 200 1.23 -5.32 12.08
CA VAL A 200 -0.10 -5.29 11.47
C VAL A 200 -0.33 -3.88 10.96
N GLU A 201 -0.48 -3.73 9.65
CA GLU A 201 -0.73 -2.42 9.04
C GLU A 201 -2.17 -2.33 8.58
N LEU A 202 -2.95 -1.48 9.24
CA LEU A 202 -4.31 -1.15 8.85
C LEU A 202 -4.26 0.07 7.94
N LYS A 203 -4.53 -0.14 6.65
CA LYS A 203 -4.50 0.90 5.63
C LYS A 203 -5.92 1.21 5.16
N PHE A 204 -6.32 2.46 5.24
CA PHE A 204 -7.65 2.94 4.85
C PHE A 204 -7.50 3.77 3.59
N VAL A 205 -8.07 3.31 2.48
CA VAL A 205 -7.78 3.83 1.15
C VAL A 205 -9.06 4.27 0.46
N ASP A 206 -9.11 5.56 0.13
CA ASP A 206 -10.08 6.15 -0.80
C ASP A 206 -9.46 6.10 -2.21
N SER A 207 -8.40 6.88 -2.40
CA SER A 207 -7.60 6.92 -3.63
C SER A 207 -6.11 6.76 -3.35
N VAL A 208 -5.42 6.07 -4.25
CA VAL A 208 -3.96 5.97 -4.23
C VAL A 208 -3.49 5.74 -5.65
N ARG A 209 -2.55 6.58 -6.09
CA ARG A 209 -2.00 6.49 -7.45
C ARG A 209 -1.05 5.30 -7.57
N ARG A 210 -0.14 5.16 -6.60
CA ARG A 210 0.97 4.19 -6.64
C ARG A 210 0.65 3.01 -5.75
N GLN A 211 0.27 1.90 -6.36
CA GLN A 211 -0.22 0.74 -5.61
C GLN A 211 0.78 -0.42 -5.54
N PHE A 212 1.77 -0.45 -6.43
CA PHE A 212 2.81 -1.47 -6.45
C PHE A 212 4.11 -0.90 -7.01
N GLU A 213 5.23 -1.60 -6.78
CA GLU A 213 6.54 -1.24 -7.36
C GLU A 213 6.97 -2.28 -8.40
N PHE A 214 6.81 -3.57 -8.08
CA PHE A 214 7.07 -4.69 -8.96
C PHE A 214 5.87 -5.64 -8.99
N SER A 215 5.77 -6.44 -10.06
CA SER A 215 4.72 -7.46 -10.20
C SER A 215 4.67 -8.47 -9.05
N VAL A 216 5.80 -8.77 -8.43
CA VAL A 216 5.90 -9.77 -7.36
C VAL A 216 5.30 -9.31 -6.02
N ASP A 217 4.96 -8.02 -5.90
CA ASP A 217 4.32 -7.42 -4.73
C ASP A 217 3.00 -6.70 -5.05
N SER A 218 2.49 -6.87 -6.28
CA SER A 218 1.28 -6.19 -6.75
C SER A 218 -0.03 -6.89 -6.42
N PHE A 219 0.02 -7.96 -5.63
CA PHE A 219 -1.16 -8.78 -5.35
C PHE A 219 -2.02 -8.19 -4.24
N GLN A 220 -3.32 -8.27 -4.44
CA GLN A 220 -4.35 -8.05 -3.45
C GLN A 220 -5.29 -9.25 -3.41
N ILE A 221 -5.70 -9.70 -2.23
CA ILE A 221 -6.69 -10.78 -2.09
C ILE A 221 -7.92 -10.21 -1.42
N LEU A 222 -9.07 -10.32 -2.07
CA LEU A 222 -10.35 -9.84 -1.54
C LEU A 222 -10.80 -10.78 -0.42
N LEU A 223 -11.04 -10.22 0.77
CA LEU A 223 -11.32 -11.01 1.97
C LEU A 223 -12.81 -11.22 2.23
N ASP A 224 -13.68 -10.44 1.60
CA ASP A 224 -15.11 -10.37 1.94
C ASP A 224 -15.82 -11.73 1.90
N SER A 225 -15.60 -12.55 0.86
CA SER A 225 -16.20 -13.88 0.76
C SER A 225 -15.76 -14.82 1.88
N LEU A 226 -14.48 -14.74 2.28
CA LEU A 226 -13.93 -15.57 3.34
C LEU A 226 -14.43 -15.14 4.72
N LEU A 227 -14.50 -13.83 4.96
CA LEU A 227 -15.02 -13.26 6.21
C LEU A 227 -16.51 -13.57 6.39
N LEU A 228 -17.31 -13.45 5.32
CA LEU A 228 -18.73 -13.79 5.32
C LEU A 228 -18.94 -15.28 5.61
N PHE A 229 -18.15 -16.16 4.98
CA PHE A 229 -18.23 -17.60 5.22
C PHE A 229 -18.02 -17.92 6.70
N GLY A 230 -17.01 -17.32 7.36
CA GLY A 230 -16.75 -17.53 8.78
C GLY A 230 -17.86 -17.03 9.72
N GLN A 231 -18.69 -16.08 9.28
CA GLN A 231 -19.82 -15.57 10.05
C GLN A 231 -21.09 -16.41 9.88
N CYS A 232 -21.27 -17.03 8.71
CA CYS A 232 -22.51 -17.71 8.36
C CYS A 232 -22.44 -19.24 8.41
N SER A 233 -21.25 -19.83 8.30
CA SER A 233 -21.08 -21.28 8.25
C SER A 233 -20.62 -21.85 9.60
N PRO A 234 -21.39 -22.76 10.23
CA PRO A 234 -20.91 -23.51 11.39
C PRO A 234 -19.94 -24.63 11.00
N THR A 235 -19.85 -24.97 9.71
CA THR A 235 -19.04 -26.07 9.20
C THR A 235 -17.63 -25.58 8.82
N PRO A 236 -16.57 -26.24 9.30
CA PRO A 236 -15.20 -25.95 8.88
C PRO A 236 -15.01 -26.09 7.36
N MET A 237 -14.09 -25.31 6.79
CA MET A 237 -13.79 -25.42 5.36
C MET A 237 -13.12 -26.75 5.00
N SER A 238 -13.44 -27.22 3.80
CA SER A 238 -12.79 -28.37 3.16
C SER A 238 -12.59 -28.08 1.67
N GLU A 239 -11.84 -28.94 0.98
CA GLU A 239 -11.64 -28.83 -0.47
C GLU A 239 -12.96 -28.87 -1.25
N ALA A 240 -13.95 -29.64 -0.77
CA ALA A 240 -15.27 -29.70 -1.38
C ALA A 240 -16.22 -28.57 -0.92
N PHE A 241 -15.86 -27.84 0.14
CA PHE A 241 -16.72 -26.82 0.76
C PHE A 241 -15.89 -25.65 1.30
N HIS A 242 -15.69 -24.64 0.46
CA HIS A 242 -14.98 -23.40 0.79
C HIS A 242 -15.52 -22.24 -0.06
N PRO A 243 -15.40 -20.98 0.39
CA PRO A 243 -15.85 -19.84 -0.38
C PRO A 243 -14.95 -19.59 -1.59
N SER A 244 -15.53 -19.08 -2.67
CA SER A 244 -14.76 -18.55 -3.80
C SER A 244 -14.07 -17.24 -3.39
N VAL A 245 -12.74 -17.27 -3.35
CA VAL A 245 -11.90 -16.11 -3.02
C VAL A 245 -11.21 -15.60 -4.29
N THR A 246 -11.25 -14.29 -4.50
CA THR A 246 -10.66 -13.64 -5.68
C THR A 246 -9.37 -12.92 -5.32
N GLY A 247 -8.32 -13.16 -6.11
CA GLY A 247 -7.10 -12.37 -6.12
C GLY A 247 -7.11 -11.37 -7.27
N GLU A 248 -6.47 -10.23 -7.04
CA GLU A 248 -6.28 -9.14 -8.01
C GLU A 248 -4.78 -8.83 -8.14
N SER A 249 -4.33 -8.56 -9.36
CA SER A 249 -2.98 -8.10 -9.66
C SER A 249 -3.03 -6.65 -10.12
N LEU A 250 -2.47 -5.74 -9.32
CA LEU A 250 -2.36 -4.33 -9.67
C LEU A 250 -1.35 -4.07 -10.79
N TYR A 251 -0.49 -5.04 -11.08
CA TYR A 251 0.43 -5.01 -12.22
C TYR A 251 -0.32 -5.13 -13.56
N GLY A 252 -1.55 -5.65 -13.57
CA GLY A 252 -2.28 -5.99 -14.78
C GLY A 252 -2.60 -7.47 -14.77
N ASP A 253 -2.10 -8.24 -15.74
CA ASP A 253 -2.40 -9.67 -15.85
C ASP A 253 -1.98 -10.44 -14.59
N PHE A 254 -2.93 -11.18 -14.00
CA PHE A 254 -2.72 -11.94 -12.77
C PHE A 254 -1.84 -13.16 -12.99
N ALA A 255 -2.06 -13.89 -14.08
CA ALA A 255 -1.30 -15.09 -14.40
C ALA A 255 0.16 -14.75 -14.71
N GLU A 256 0.40 -13.67 -15.44
CA GLU A 256 1.74 -13.15 -15.73
C GLU A 256 2.48 -12.73 -14.44
N ALA A 257 1.83 -11.96 -13.56
CA ALA A 257 2.43 -11.58 -12.28
C ALA A 257 2.73 -12.80 -11.41
N LEU A 258 1.83 -13.80 -11.40
CA LEU A 258 2.03 -15.03 -10.63
C LEU A 258 3.18 -15.88 -11.20
N ASP A 259 3.34 -15.88 -12.53
CA ASP A 259 4.48 -16.51 -13.19
C ASP A 259 5.80 -15.85 -12.77
N HIS A 260 5.85 -14.51 -12.72
CA HIS A 260 7.03 -13.81 -12.19
C HIS A 260 7.33 -14.18 -10.74
N LEU A 261 6.32 -14.33 -9.90
CA LEU A 261 6.50 -14.71 -8.51
C LEU A 261 7.09 -16.13 -8.39
N ARG A 262 6.66 -17.07 -9.24
CA ARG A 262 7.15 -18.45 -9.29
C ARG A 262 8.57 -18.55 -9.84
N HIS A 263 8.86 -17.82 -10.91
CA HIS A 263 10.15 -17.86 -11.60
C HIS A 263 11.13 -16.77 -11.14
N ARG A 264 10.80 -16.07 -10.06
CA ARG A 264 11.61 -15.01 -9.45
C ARG A 264 12.03 -13.92 -10.46
N VAL A 265 11.06 -13.37 -11.18
CA VAL A 265 11.29 -12.31 -12.17
C VAL A 265 11.00 -10.94 -11.57
N ILE A 266 11.91 -9.99 -11.81
CA ILE A 266 11.69 -8.56 -11.50
C ILE A 266 11.11 -7.91 -12.74
N ALA A 267 9.84 -7.50 -12.66
CA ALA A 267 9.16 -6.78 -13.71
C ALA A 267 8.31 -5.65 -13.13
N THR A 268 8.29 -4.51 -13.82
CA THR A 268 7.44 -3.35 -13.54
C THR A 268 6.93 -2.79 -14.88
N ARG A 269 5.72 -2.23 -14.89
CA ARG A 269 5.12 -1.56 -16.06
C ARG A 269 5.14 -0.04 -15.93
N SER A 270 5.42 0.46 -14.74
CA SER A 270 5.37 1.89 -14.40
C SER A 270 6.66 2.29 -13.67
N PRO A 271 7.84 2.17 -14.31
CA PRO A 271 9.10 2.55 -13.69
C PRO A 271 9.08 4.00 -13.19
N GLU A 272 8.36 4.90 -13.87
CA GLU A 272 8.17 6.31 -13.50
C GLU A 272 7.42 6.53 -12.17
N GLU A 273 6.74 5.51 -11.67
CA GLU A 273 6.01 5.57 -10.39
C GLU A 273 6.85 5.05 -9.21
N ILE A 274 7.99 4.43 -9.48
CA ILE A 274 8.93 3.97 -8.45
C ILE A 274 9.49 5.19 -7.70
N ARG A 275 9.46 5.14 -6.36
CA ARG A 275 10.10 6.13 -5.46
C ARG A 275 11.50 5.65 -5.07
N GLY A 276 12.26 6.47 -4.34
CA GLY A 276 13.62 6.16 -3.92
C GLY A 276 13.75 4.81 -3.20
N GLY A 277 12.76 4.44 -2.39
CA GLY A 277 12.71 3.12 -1.73
C GLY A 277 12.75 1.92 -2.69
N GLY A 278 12.31 2.09 -3.94
CA GLY A 278 12.31 1.03 -4.94
C GLY A 278 13.71 0.54 -5.31
N LEU A 279 14.75 1.36 -5.21
CA LEU A 279 16.14 0.92 -5.39
C LEU A 279 16.52 -0.14 -4.34
N LEU A 280 16.13 0.10 -3.07
CA LEU A 280 16.42 -0.81 -1.96
C LEU A 280 15.65 -2.13 -2.14
N LYS A 281 14.41 -2.05 -2.60
CA LYS A 281 13.61 -3.23 -2.91
C LYS A 281 14.15 -4.01 -4.09
N TYR A 282 14.59 -3.33 -5.15
CA TYR A 282 15.25 -3.96 -6.28
C TYR A 282 16.49 -4.75 -5.85
N CYS A 283 17.36 -4.14 -5.04
CA CYS A 283 18.56 -4.82 -4.52
C CYS A 283 18.18 -6.00 -3.61
N HIS A 284 17.13 -5.86 -2.80
CA HIS A 284 16.58 -6.93 -1.98
C HIS A 284 16.11 -8.12 -2.84
N LEU A 285 15.38 -7.87 -3.93
CA LEU A 285 14.96 -8.90 -4.87
C LEU A 285 16.16 -9.62 -5.49
N LEU A 286 17.18 -8.87 -5.94
CA LEU A 286 18.39 -9.43 -6.53
C LEU A 286 19.12 -10.42 -5.60
N VAL A 287 19.29 -10.07 -4.32
CA VAL A 287 19.96 -10.96 -3.34
C VAL A 287 19.15 -12.19 -2.96
N ARG A 288 17.84 -12.20 -3.25
CA ARG A 288 16.95 -13.37 -3.12
C ARG A 288 16.87 -14.21 -4.40
N GLY A 289 17.74 -13.92 -5.36
CA GLY A 289 17.85 -14.67 -6.60
C GLY A 289 16.86 -14.24 -7.67
N PHE A 290 16.13 -13.13 -7.48
CA PHE A 290 15.29 -12.60 -8.53
C PHE A 290 16.14 -11.99 -9.64
N ARG A 291 15.65 -12.02 -10.87
CA ARG A 291 16.33 -11.49 -12.05
C ARG A 291 15.40 -10.59 -12.86
N PRO A 292 15.88 -9.45 -13.39
CA PRO A 292 15.09 -8.65 -14.33
C PRO A 292 14.59 -9.51 -15.48
N ARG A 293 13.36 -9.23 -15.95
CA ARG A 293 12.85 -9.84 -17.18
C ARG A 293 13.86 -9.61 -18.32
N PRO A 294 14.10 -10.60 -19.21
CA PRO A 294 15.07 -10.47 -20.30
C PRO A 294 14.86 -9.26 -21.22
N SER A 295 13.60 -8.82 -21.40
CA SER A 295 13.25 -7.65 -22.21
C SER A 295 13.42 -6.30 -21.51
N THR A 296 13.81 -6.28 -20.23
CA THR A 296 13.99 -5.05 -19.47
C THR A 296 15.34 -4.41 -19.78
N ASP A 297 15.34 -3.12 -20.15
CA ASP A 297 16.57 -2.32 -20.12
C ASP A 297 16.98 -2.09 -18.66
N VAL A 298 17.83 -3.00 -18.16
CA VAL A 298 18.32 -2.99 -16.77
C VAL A 298 19.09 -1.72 -16.47
N GLY A 299 19.86 -1.22 -17.45
CA GLY A 299 20.66 0.00 -17.28
C GLY A 299 19.76 1.22 -17.11
N ALA A 300 18.75 1.38 -17.96
CA ALA A 300 17.79 2.48 -17.82
C ALA A 300 17.00 2.41 -16.51
N LEU A 301 16.54 1.22 -16.13
CA LEU A 301 15.79 1.02 -14.88
C LEU A 301 16.65 1.34 -13.65
N GLN A 302 17.89 0.85 -13.60
CA GLN A 302 18.80 1.14 -12.49
C GLN A 302 19.16 2.63 -12.42
N ARG A 303 19.46 3.28 -13.55
CA ARG A 303 19.68 4.74 -13.61
C ARG A 303 18.49 5.51 -13.05
N TYR A 304 17.27 5.14 -13.47
CA TYR A 304 16.05 5.78 -12.97
C TYR A 304 15.92 5.62 -11.44
N MET A 305 16.07 4.39 -10.91
CA MET A 305 15.97 4.12 -9.48
C MET A 305 17.05 4.85 -8.67
N CYS A 306 18.29 4.91 -9.17
CA CYS A 306 19.37 5.68 -8.55
C CYS A 306 19.06 7.18 -8.53
N SER A 307 18.68 7.78 -9.67
CA SER A 307 18.30 9.19 -9.72
C SER A 307 17.14 9.49 -8.77
N ARG A 308 16.10 8.66 -8.76
CA ARG A 308 14.96 8.83 -7.86
C ARG A 308 15.35 8.70 -6.38
N PHE A 309 16.27 7.79 -6.05
CA PHE A 309 16.79 7.64 -4.68
C PHE A 309 17.44 8.93 -4.18
N PHE A 310 18.30 9.56 -4.99
CA PHE A 310 18.95 10.82 -4.61
C PHE A 310 18.00 12.02 -4.60
N ILE A 311 16.96 12.02 -5.46
CA ILE A 311 15.91 13.06 -5.44
C ILE A 311 15.07 12.95 -4.16
N ASP A 312 14.70 11.74 -3.76
CA ASP A 312 13.85 11.52 -2.59
C ASP A 312 14.64 11.59 -1.27
N PHE A 313 15.97 11.35 -1.30
CA PHE A 313 16.88 11.40 -0.15
C PHE A 313 18.15 12.20 -0.49
N PRO A 314 18.08 13.54 -0.58
CA PRO A 314 19.19 14.36 -1.04
C PRO A 314 20.37 14.38 -0.06
N ASP A 315 20.10 14.28 1.25
CA ASP A 315 21.11 14.41 2.29
C ASP A 315 21.68 13.06 2.75
N LEU A 316 22.99 13.01 3.00
CA LEU A 316 23.66 11.80 3.50
C LEU A 316 23.06 11.29 4.83
N ALA A 317 22.63 12.21 5.70
CA ALA A 317 21.99 11.85 6.96
C ALA A 317 20.65 11.13 6.75
N GLU A 318 19.86 11.55 5.76
CA GLU A 318 18.60 10.90 5.40
C GLU A 318 18.84 9.57 4.70
N GLN A 319 19.79 9.51 3.77
CA GLN A 319 20.19 8.27 3.10
C GLN A 319 20.61 7.21 4.13
N ARG A 320 21.48 7.57 5.08
CA ARG A 320 21.92 6.67 6.16
C ARG A 320 20.74 6.19 6.99
N ARG A 321 19.86 7.10 7.45
CA ARG A 321 18.70 6.75 8.27
C ARG A 321 17.73 5.83 7.52
N THR A 322 17.49 6.10 6.23
CA THR A 322 16.62 5.26 5.38
C THR A 322 17.22 3.87 5.20
N LEU A 323 18.52 3.77 4.95
CA LEU A 323 19.22 2.48 4.82
C LEU A 323 19.19 1.70 6.14
N GLU A 324 19.55 2.32 7.26
CA GLU A 324 19.53 1.68 8.59
C GLU A 324 18.14 1.11 8.90
N ARG A 325 17.08 1.93 8.72
CA ARG A 325 15.70 1.49 8.91
C ARG A 325 15.31 0.36 7.96
N TYR A 326 15.72 0.43 6.70
CA TYR A 326 15.40 -0.61 5.72
C TYR A 326 16.08 -1.93 6.10
N LEU A 327 17.34 -1.89 6.55
CA LEU A 327 18.08 -3.07 6.95
C LEU A 327 17.50 -3.71 8.22
N GLU A 328 17.19 -2.90 9.23
CA GLU A 328 16.54 -3.36 10.46
C GLU A 328 15.17 -3.98 10.17
N ALA A 329 14.41 -3.38 9.25
CA ALA A 329 13.09 -3.84 8.86
C ALA A 329 13.10 -5.17 8.07
N HIS A 330 14.12 -5.44 7.25
CA HIS A 330 14.11 -6.57 6.31
C HIS A 330 15.12 -7.68 6.63
N PHE A 331 16.05 -7.45 7.57
CA PHE A 331 17.08 -8.41 7.94
C PHE A 331 17.20 -8.49 9.47
N SER A 332 16.46 -9.42 10.09
CA SER A 332 16.50 -9.66 11.54
C SER A 332 17.40 -10.84 11.91
N GLY A 333 18.12 -10.71 13.04
CA GLY A 333 18.66 -11.75 13.94
C GLY A 333 19.65 -12.81 13.42
N ALA A 334 19.53 -13.28 12.19
CA ALA A 334 20.33 -14.36 11.61
C ALA A 334 20.74 -14.12 10.14
N ASP A 335 20.26 -13.04 9.52
CA ASP A 335 20.45 -12.78 8.08
C ASP A 335 21.63 -11.84 7.77
N ALA A 336 22.70 -11.91 8.59
CA ALA A 336 23.87 -11.02 8.47
C ALA A 336 24.56 -11.14 7.10
N ALA A 337 24.66 -12.37 6.58
CA ALA A 337 25.22 -12.63 5.25
C ALA A 337 24.38 -11.97 4.14
N ARG A 338 23.04 -12.07 4.20
CA ARG A 338 22.17 -11.43 3.20
C ARG A 338 22.12 -9.91 3.36
N ARG A 339 22.20 -9.41 4.59
CA ARG A 339 22.35 -7.96 4.85
C ARG A 339 23.61 -7.42 4.17
N TYR A 340 24.74 -8.09 4.36
CA TYR A 340 26.00 -7.73 3.69
C TYR A 340 25.88 -7.83 2.17
N ALA A 341 25.35 -8.94 1.64
CA ALA A 341 25.14 -9.11 0.21
C ALA A 341 24.22 -8.02 -0.39
N CYS A 342 23.21 -7.58 0.35
CA CYS A 342 22.31 -6.50 -0.07
C CYS A 342 23.05 -5.16 -0.17
N LEU A 343 23.91 -4.85 0.80
CA LEU A 343 24.75 -3.66 0.77
C LEU A 343 25.77 -3.69 -0.37
N VAL A 344 26.42 -4.83 -0.61
CA VAL A 344 27.35 -5.01 -1.74
C VAL A 344 26.60 -4.85 -3.07
N THR A 345 25.40 -5.42 -3.19
CA THR A 345 24.56 -5.29 -4.38
C THR A 345 24.14 -3.84 -4.61
N LEU A 346 23.71 -3.15 -3.55
CA LEU A 346 23.35 -1.74 -3.60
C LEU A 346 24.54 -0.88 -4.04
N HIS A 347 25.71 -1.08 -3.41
CA HIS A 347 26.94 -0.37 -3.76
C HIS A 347 27.27 -0.57 -5.25
N ARG A 348 27.21 -1.81 -5.75
CA ARG A 348 27.47 -2.12 -7.15
C ARG A 348 26.50 -1.40 -8.09
N VAL A 349 25.19 -1.47 -7.83
CA VAL A 349 24.16 -0.81 -8.66
C VAL A 349 24.34 0.71 -8.66
N VAL A 350 24.60 1.31 -7.50
CA VAL A 350 24.84 2.76 -7.38
C VAL A 350 26.11 3.15 -8.14
N ASN A 351 27.20 2.40 -8.00
CA ASN A 351 28.46 2.67 -8.67
C ASN A 351 28.36 2.58 -10.20
N GLU A 352 27.60 1.60 -10.72
CA GLU A 352 27.46 1.38 -12.17
C GLU A 352 26.42 2.30 -12.83
N SER A 353 25.41 2.76 -12.08
CA SER A 353 24.21 3.41 -12.64
C SER A 353 23.95 4.83 -12.14
N THR A 354 24.82 5.40 -11.31
CA THR A 354 24.73 6.83 -10.97
C THR A 354 25.32 7.64 -12.12
N VAL A 355 24.49 8.46 -12.76
CA VAL A 355 24.94 9.37 -13.82
C VAL A 355 25.70 10.52 -13.17
N THR A 356 27.01 10.60 -13.39
CA THR A 356 27.78 11.81 -13.10
C THR A 356 27.46 12.85 -14.17
N LYS A 357 27.19 14.10 -13.76
CA LYS A 357 27.33 15.22 -14.68
C LYS A 357 28.82 15.42 -14.85
N ASP A 358 29.35 14.95 -15.97
CA ASP A 358 30.65 15.41 -16.47
C ASP A 358 30.53 16.84 -17.01
#